data_AF-A0A662VH16-F1
#
_entry.id   AF-A0A662VH16-F1
#
_cell.length_a   1.000
_cell.length_b   1.000
_cell.length_c   1.000
_cell.angle_alpha   90.00
_cell.angle_beta   90.00
_cell.angle_gamma   90.00
#
_symmetry.space_group_name_H-M   'P 1'
#
loop_
_entity.id
_entity.type
_entity.pdbx_description
1 polymer ?
#
loop_
_entity_poly.entity_id
_entity_poly.type
_entity_poly.pdbx_seq_one_letter_code
_entity_poly.pdbx_strand_id
1 'polypeptide(L)'
;MVEILGKCILCGKESLLVSKTIGVCVDCLRNNYSKAYKIIERVHEASRKKYELLPRTPSFEKGVKCNICGRGCILAQSTIGYCGSKIRINNSIIPITMKHDVSIGLYYYDPHPTNCVAYSVCPAVTG
;
A
#
# COMPACT_ATOMS: atom_id res chain seq x y z
N MET A 1 25.40 20.83 12.59
CA MET A 1 24.56 19.72 12.06
C MET A 1 24.37 19.96 10.58
N VAL A 2 24.75 19.02 9.72
CA VAL A 2 24.43 19.14 8.29
C VAL A 2 23.03 18.56 8.11
N GLU A 3 22.03 19.43 7.97
CA GLU A 3 20.66 19.03 7.65
C GLU A 3 20.64 18.44 6.25
N ILE A 4 20.42 17.13 6.14
CA ILE A 4 20.41 16.48 4.84
C ILE A 4 19.04 16.67 4.18
N LEU A 5 18.96 17.67 3.30
CA LEU A 5 17.78 18.00 2.53
C LEU A 5 17.48 16.92 1.48
N GLY A 6 16.20 16.67 1.20
CA GLY A 6 15.79 15.93 0.01
C GLY A 6 15.56 16.89 -1.16
N LYS A 7 15.70 16.36 -2.39
CA LYS A 7 15.54 17.13 -3.62
C LYS A 7 14.41 16.55 -4.48
N CYS A 8 13.51 17.41 -4.94
CA CYS A 8 12.46 17.00 -5.86
C CYS A 8 13.04 16.81 -7.26
N ILE A 9 12.88 15.62 -7.82
CA ILE A 9 13.39 15.27 -9.16
C ILE A 9 12.67 16.07 -10.27
N LEU A 10 11.43 16.50 -10.03
CA LEU A 10 10.62 17.19 -11.05
C LEU A 10 10.85 18.69 -11.13
N CYS A 11 11.00 19.37 -9.99
CA CYS A 11 11.15 20.84 -9.96
C CYS A 11 12.46 21.33 -9.32
N GLY A 12 13.31 20.42 -8.84
CA GLY A 12 14.59 20.76 -8.23
C GLY A 12 14.51 21.30 -6.80
N LYS A 13 13.30 21.51 -6.23
CA LYS A 13 13.11 22.03 -4.86
C LYS A 13 13.85 21.16 -3.84
N GLU A 14 14.70 21.79 -3.04
CA GLU A 14 15.39 21.18 -1.91
C GLU A 14 14.70 21.61 -0.61
N SER A 15 14.37 20.64 0.26
CA SER A 15 13.66 20.91 1.51
C SER A 15 13.72 19.71 2.44
N LEU A 16 13.66 19.94 3.76
CA LEU A 16 13.47 18.90 4.77
C LEU A 16 12.15 18.14 4.58
N LEU A 17 11.16 18.77 3.95
CA LEU A 17 9.85 18.15 3.69
C LEU A 17 9.86 17.26 2.45
N VAL A 18 10.96 17.22 1.68
CA VAL A 18 11.09 16.31 0.54
C VAL A 18 11.77 15.03 1.02
N SER A 19 11.06 13.91 0.93
CA SER A 19 11.65 12.60 1.20
C SER A 19 12.69 12.25 0.13
N LYS A 20 13.88 11.80 0.57
CA LYS A 20 14.91 11.27 -0.34
C LYS A 20 14.49 9.98 -1.03
N THR A 21 13.67 9.16 -0.37
CA THR A 21 13.19 7.89 -0.92
C THR A 21 12.10 8.11 -1.96
N ILE A 22 11.18 9.04 -1.72
CA ILE A 22 10.10 9.35 -2.67
C ILE A 22 10.63 10.26 -3.80
N GLY A 23 11.49 11.24 -3.48
CA GLY A 23 12.13 12.12 -4.45
C GLY A 23 11.19 13.13 -5.13
N VAL A 24 9.97 13.31 -4.62
CA VAL A 24 8.97 14.24 -5.18
C VAL A 24 8.35 15.08 -4.06
N CYS A 25 8.26 16.40 -4.26
CA CYS A 25 7.61 17.29 -3.30
C CYS A 25 6.08 17.23 -3.39
N VAL A 26 5.41 17.68 -2.32
CA VAL A 26 3.93 17.72 -2.25
C VAL A 26 3.31 18.54 -3.39
N ASP A 27 3.96 19.64 -3.78
CA ASP A 27 3.46 20.52 -4.84
C ASP A 27 3.43 19.79 -6.20
N CYS A 28 4.49 19.03 -6.51
CA CYS A 28 4.54 18.23 -7.73
C CYS A 28 3.59 17.02 -7.69
N LEU A 29 3.36 16.43 -6.52
CA LEU A 29 2.38 15.36 -6.37
C LEU A 29 0.96 15.83 -6.70
N ARG A 30 0.61 17.05 -6.27
CA ARG A 30 -0.72 17.64 -6.48
C ARG A 30 -0.89 18.20 -7.90
N ASN A 31 0.10 18.95 -8.38
CA ASN A 31 -0.05 19.74 -9.60
C ASN A 31 0.52 19.05 -10.85
N ASN A 32 1.38 18.04 -10.69
CA ASN A 32 2.04 17.33 -11.79
C ASN A 32 1.88 15.81 -11.67
N TYR A 33 0.70 15.35 -11.22
CA TYR A 33 0.46 13.95 -10.83
C TYR A 33 0.87 12.94 -11.90
N SER A 34 0.59 13.15 -13.19
CA SER A 34 0.98 12.22 -14.25
C SER A 34 2.50 11.96 -14.30
N LYS A 35 3.32 13.00 -14.13
CA LYS A 35 4.78 12.87 -14.08
C LYS A 35 5.24 12.29 -12.75
N ALA A 36 4.67 12.78 -11.65
CA ALA A 36 4.98 12.31 -10.30
C ALA A 36 4.65 10.82 -10.11
N TYR A 37 3.53 10.37 -10.66
CA TYR A 37 3.03 9.00 -10.59
C TYR A 37 4.06 8.00 -11.13
N LYS A 38 4.69 8.30 -12.28
CA LYS A 38 5.74 7.45 -12.87
C LYS A 38 6.94 7.24 -11.95
N ILE A 39 7.23 8.22 -11.09
CA ILE A 39 8.33 8.14 -10.11
C ILE A 39 7.87 7.35 -8.89
N ILE A 40 6.75 7.76 -8.26
CA ILE A 40 6.27 7.14 -7.02
C ILE A 40 5.81 5.70 -7.22
N GLU A 41 5.28 5.34 -8.40
CA GLU A 41 4.89 3.97 -8.71
C GLU A 41 6.11 3.05 -8.62
N ARG A 42 7.26 3.44 -9.17
CA ARG A 42 8.50 2.66 -9.09
C ARG A 42 8.99 2.49 -7.65
N VAL A 43 8.89 3.55 -6.84
CA VAL A 43 9.25 3.50 -5.40
C VAL A 43 8.33 2.54 -4.66
N HIS A 44 7.02 2.58 -4.91
CA HIS A 44 6.06 1.65 -4.33
C HIS A 44 6.32 0.20 -4.76
N GLU A 45 6.55 -0.05 -6.04
CA GLU A 45 6.89 -1.39 -6.54
C GLU A 45 8.14 -1.95 -5.87
N ALA A 46 9.20 -1.14 -5.76
CA ALA A 46 10.44 -1.53 -5.14
C ALA A 46 10.24 -1.86 -3.65
N SER A 47 9.46 -1.06 -2.92
CA SER A 47 9.13 -1.33 -1.52
C SER A 47 8.42 -2.68 -1.36
N ARG A 48 7.49 -3.01 -2.26
CA ARG A 48 6.69 -4.24 -2.17
C ARG A 48 7.48 -5.49 -2.53
N LYS A 49 8.34 -5.39 -3.55
CA LYS A 49 9.23 -6.50 -3.94
C LYS A 49 10.15 -6.95 -2.79
N LYS A 50 10.57 -6.03 -1.91
CA LYS A 50 11.39 -6.37 -0.72
C LYS A 50 10.71 -7.35 0.25
N TYR A 51 9.38 -7.41 0.24
CA TYR A 51 8.58 -8.29 1.08
C TYR A 51 7.88 -9.39 0.28
N GLU A 52 8.36 -9.66 -0.94
CA GLU A 52 7.78 -10.67 -1.85
C GLU A 52 6.29 -10.41 -2.16
N LEU A 53 5.85 -9.16 -2.02
CA LEU A 53 4.48 -8.75 -2.32
C LEU A 53 4.36 -8.32 -3.78
N LEU A 54 3.16 -8.54 -4.35
CA LEU A 54 2.88 -8.17 -5.74
C LEU A 54 3.09 -6.66 -5.97
N PRO A 55 3.91 -6.25 -6.96
CA PRO A 55 4.30 -4.85 -7.13
C PRO A 55 3.14 -3.96 -7.61
N ARG A 56 2.16 -4.53 -8.33
CA ARG A 56 0.99 -3.84 -8.86
C ARG A 56 -0.28 -4.62 -8.55
N THR A 57 -1.42 -3.92 -8.56
CA THR A 57 -2.73 -4.55 -8.41
C THR A 57 -2.94 -5.55 -9.55
N PRO A 58 -3.23 -6.83 -9.27
CA PRO A 58 -3.56 -7.81 -10.29
C PRO A 58 -4.78 -7.39 -11.11
N SER A 59 -4.65 -7.49 -12.43
CA SER A 59 -5.73 -7.20 -13.37
C SER A 59 -5.64 -8.15 -14.57
N PHE A 60 -5.90 -9.45 -14.35
CA PHE A 60 -5.87 -10.45 -15.42
C PHE A 60 -7.13 -10.36 -16.32
N GLU A 61 -6.99 -10.51 -17.63
CA GLU A 61 -8.12 -10.49 -18.58
C GLU A 61 -9.15 -11.58 -18.27
N LYS A 62 -8.67 -12.79 -17.94
CA LYS A 62 -9.49 -13.92 -17.54
C LYS A 62 -9.30 -14.17 -16.04
N GLY A 63 -10.12 -13.51 -15.23
CA GLY A 63 -10.06 -13.66 -13.77
C GLY A 63 -11.35 -13.30 -13.05
N VAL A 64 -11.34 -13.51 -11.74
CA VAL A 64 -12.46 -13.16 -10.86
C VAL A 64 -12.12 -11.88 -10.10
N LYS A 65 -13.05 -10.93 -10.06
CA LYS A 65 -12.90 -9.67 -9.36
C LYS A 65 -13.08 -9.86 -7.85
N CYS A 66 -12.12 -9.38 -7.08
CA CYS A 66 -12.19 -9.30 -5.62
C CYS A 66 -12.88 -7.98 -5.21
N ASN A 67 -14.01 -8.07 -4.51
CA ASN A 67 -14.81 -6.91 -4.08
C ASN A 67 -14.61 -6.54 -2.60
N ILE A 68 -13.57 -7.06 -1.94
CA ILE A 68 -13.34 -6.85 -0.50
C ILE A 68 -12.85 -5.43 -0.16
N CYS A 69 -12.11 -4.78 -1.07
CA CYS A 69 -11.61 -3.42 -0.86
C CYS A 69 -11.53 -2.63 -2.17
N GLY A 70 -11.26 -1.32 -2.07
CA GLY A 70 -11.20 -0.40 -3.22
C GLY A 70 -10.13 -0.70 -4.27
N ARG A 71 -9.22 -1.66 -4.06
CA ARG A 71 -8.24 -2.06 -5.08
C ARG A 71 -8.85 -2.86 -6.22
N GLY A 72 -9.93 -3.60 -5.98
CA GLY A 72 -10.65 -4.32 -7.04
C GLY A 72 -9.81 -5.29 -7.86
N CYS A 73 -8.91 -6.06 -7.23
CA CYS A 73 -8.02 -7.00 -7.93
C CYS A 73 -8.82 -7.97 -8.82
N ILE A 74 -8.37 -8.24 -10.04
CA ILE A 74 -8.90 -9.33 -10.89
C ILE A 74 -7.86 -10.44 -10.88
N LEU A 75 -8.21 -11.62 -10.35
CA LEU A 75 -7.30 -12.74 -10.08
C LEU A 75 -7.51 -13.89 -11.06
N ALA A 76 -6.43 -14.41 -11.64
CA ALA A 76 -6.43 -15.69 -12.38
C ALA A 76 -6.27 -16.88 -11.41
N GLN A 77 -6.45 -18.11 -11.90
CA GLN A 77 -6.31 -19.32 -11.07
C GLN A 77 -4.96 -19.34 -10.35
N SER A 78 -4.99 -19.67 -9.05
CA SER A 78 -3.80 -19.78 -8.19
C SER A 78 -2.98 -18.49 -8.08
N THR A 79 -3.57 -17.32 -8.35
CA THR A 79 -2.92 -16.02 -8.14
C THR A 79 -3.40 -15.36 -6.86
N ILE A 80 -2.50 -14.60 -6.23
CA ILE A 80 -2.78 -13.88 -4.98
C ILE A 80 -3.22 -12.44 -5.24
N GLY A 81 -3.99 -11.88 -4.32
CA GLY A 81 -4.37 -10.47 -4.31
C GLY A 81 -3.21 -9.55 -3.98
N TYR A 82 -3.37 -8.27 -4.31
CA TYR A 82 -2.40 -7.25 -3.93
C TYR A 82 -2.15 -7.19 -2.41
N CYS A 83 -3.16 -7.49 -1.60
CA CYS A 83 -3.00 -7.54 -0.15
C CYS A 83 -2.08 -8.68 0.34
N GLY A 84 -1.76 -9.66 -0.51
CA GLY A 84 -1.03 -10.87 -0.12
C GLY A 84 -1.86 -11.86 0.71
N SER A 85 -3.09 -11.52 1.11
CA SER A 85 -3.90 -12.33 2.03
C SER A 85 -5.05 -13.10 1.38
N LYS A 86 -5.29 -12.89 0.08
CA LYS A 86 -6.34 -13.57 -0.68
C LYS A 86 -5.74 -14.30 -1.87
N ILE A 87 -6.32 -15.44 -2.24
CA ILE A 87 -5.90 -16.24 -3.39
C ILE A 87 -7.13 -16.76 -4.13
N ARG A 88 -7.04 -16.89 -5.46
CA ARG A 88 -8.08 -17.53 -6.26
C ARG A 88 -7.86 -19.02 -6.36
N ILE A 89 -8.83 -19.79 -5.87
CA ILE A 89 -8.91 -21.24 -6.05
C ILE A 89 -10.26 -21.54 -6.71
N ASN A 90 -10.21 -22.12 -7.91
CA ASN A 90 -11.38 -22.39 -8.75
C ASN A 90 -12.14 -21.08 -9.03
N ASN A 91 -13.45 -21.05 -8.79
CA ASN A 91 -14.26 -19.84 -8.96
C ASN A 91 -14.35 -18.97 -7.70
N SER A 92 -13.61 -19.30 -6.65
CA SER A 92 -13.68 -18.61 -5.36
C SER A 92 -12.39 -17.85 -5.04
N ILE A 93 -12.54 -16.74 -4.32
CA ILE A 93 -11.43 -16.00 -3.72
C ILE A 93 -11.49 -16.25 -2.22
N ILE A 94 -10.51 -16.96 -1.70
CA ILE A 94 -10.44 -17.40 -0.31
C ILE A 94 -9.22 -16.80 0.40
N PRO A 95 -9.17 -16.80 1.74
CA PRO A 95 -7.96 -16.46 2.48
C PRO A 95 -6.79 -17.39 2.11
N ILE A 96 -5.56 -16.90 2.16
CA ILE A 96 -4.36 -17.73 1.93
C ILE A 96 -4.18 -18.85 2.97
N THR A 97 -4.84 -18.74 4.12
CA THR A 97 -4.90 -19.76 5.18
C THR A 97 -5.83 -20.93 4.82
N MET A 98 -6.51 -20.87 3.68
CA MET A 98 -7.55 -21.81 3.23
C MET A 98 -8.78 -21.91 4.13
N LYS A 99 -8.83 -21.13 5.22
CA LYS A 99 -9.87 -21.15 6.24
C LYS A 99 -10.35 -19.74 6.52
N HIS A 100 -11.67 -19.57 6.63
CA HIS A 100 -12.28 -18.25 6.84
C HIS A 100 -12.18 -17.77 8.29
N ASP A 101 -11.99 -18.69 9.23
CA ASP A 101 -11.83 -18.48 10.66
C ASP A 101 -10.36 -18.42 11.11
N VAL A 102 -9.40 -18.42 10.17
CA VAL A 102 -7.97 -18.32 10.47
C VAL A 102 -7.34 -17.16 9.72
N SER A 103 -6.60 -16.30 10.42
CA SER A 103 -5.85 -15.17 9.85
C SER A 103 -4.37 -15.23 10.21
N ILE A 104 -3.54 -14.69 9.33
CA ILE A 104 -2.13 -14.37 9.63
C ILE A 104 -2.11 -13.01 10.33
N GLY A 105 -1.44 -12.93 11.46
CA GLY A 105 -1.29 -11.70 12.22
C GLY A 105 0.04 -11.67 12.97
N LEU A 106 0.52 -10.46 13.25
CA LEU A 106 1.60 -10.21 14.17
C LEU A 106 1.02 -9.38 15.31
N TYR A 107 1.18 -9.86 16.54
CA TYR A 107 0.83 -9.08 17.72
C TYR A 107 1.96 -8.10 18.01
N TYR A 108 1.63 -6.82 18.11
CA TYR A 108 2.56 -5.79 18.55
C TYR A 108 2.30 -5.54 20.05
N TYR A 109 3.34 -5.57 20.87
CA TYR A 109 3.26 -5.45 22.34
C TYR A 109 2.98 -4.02 22.82
N ASP A 110 2.47 -3.14 21.96
CA ASP A 110 2.09 -1.79 22.38
C ASP A 110 0.84 -1.86 23.25
N PRO A 111 0.88 -1.37 24.51
CA PRO A 111 -0.31 -1.25 25.34
C PRO A 111 -1.31 -0.24 24.79
N HIS A 112 -0.94 0.63 23.84
CA HIS A 112 -1.91 1.37 23.06
C HIS A 112 -2.61 0.41 22.08
N PRO A 113 -3.95 0.27 22.18
CA PRO A 113 -4.69 -0.76 21.46
C PRO A 113 -4.56 -0.67 19.94
N THR A 114 -4.13 0.47 19.37
CA THR A 114 -3.84 0.66 17.94
C THR A 114 -3.16 2.02 17.72
N ASN A 115 -2.26 2.09 16.74
CA ASN A 115 -2.05 3.29 15.90
C ASN A 115 -3.38 4.02 15.62
N CYS A 116 -3.39 5.36 15.60
CA CYS A 116 -4.59 6.19 15.43
C CYS A 116 -5.68 5.55 14.55
N VAL A 117 -6.78 5.13 15.18
CA VAL A 117 -7.97 4.62 14.49
C VAL A 117 -8.81 5.79 13.96
N ALA A 118 -9.71 5.51 13.01
CA ALA A 118 -10.62 6.52 12.49
C ALA A 118 -11.42 7.20 13.62
N TYR A 119 -11.66 8.51 13.48
CA TYR A 119 -12.16 9.41 14.52
C TYR A 119 -13.34 8.86 15.36
N SER A 120 -14.32 8.19 14.76
CA SER A 120 -15.50 7.71 15.51
C SER A 120 -15.27 6.48 16.38
N VAL A 121 -14.13 5.80 16.27
CA VAL A 121 -13.80 4.60 17.06
C VAL A 121 -12.60 4.84 17.99
N CYS A 122 -12.12 6.07 18.09
CA CYS A 122 -10.96 6.42 18.92
C CYS A 122 -11.39 6.76 20.37
N PRO A 123 -10.91 6.04 21.40
CA PRO A 123 -11.21 6.38 22.79
C PRO A 123 -10.62 7.74 23.23
N ALA A 124 -9.59 8.24 22.54
CA ALA A 124 -8.94 9.51 22.87
C ALA A 124 -9.76 10.76 22.50
N VAL A 125 -10.89 10.62 21.79
CA VAL A 125 -11.76 11.75 21.39
C VAL A 125 -13.12 11.76 22.09
N THR A 126 -13.31 10.90 23.09
CA THR A 126 -14.53 10.83 23.92
C THR A 126 -14.42 11.61 25.24
N GLY A 127 -13.38 12.44 25.39
CA GLY A 127 -13.12 13.29 26.55
C GLY A 127 -13.47 14.75 26.29
#